data_AF-A0A0F9F1L2-F1
#
_entry.id   AF-A0A0F9F1L2-F1
#
_cell.length_a   1.000
_cell.length_b   1.000
_cell.length_c   1.000
_cell.angle_alpha   90.00
_cell.angle_beta   90.00
_cell.angle_gamma   90.00
#
_symmetry.space_group_name_H-M   'P 1'
#
loop_
_entity.id
_entity.type
_entity.pdbx_description
1 polymer ?
#
loop_
_entity_poly.entity_id
_entity_poly.type
_entity_poly.pdbx_seq_one_letter_code
_entity_poly.pdbx_strand_id
1 'polypeptide(L)'
;MPHVLRIFCLLFALSLTPLVWPVAAGAQNLFAPVARVNDRVITAYEREQRARLVTLFRTPGDPRELALKALIDERLEFHRKRAEAVYALIAERARTGHELAQALFGDIAVTQAYLTLSEILGHTDLLLNEGRVREVEREEVVYFEAAG
;
A
#
# COMPACT_ATOMS: atom_id res chain seq x y z
N MET A 1 26.26 12.66 -77.16
CA MET A 1 27.21 12.09 -76.17
C MET A 1 26.38 11.49 -75.05
N PRO A 2 26.14 10.17 -75.09
CA PRO A 2 25.36 9.41 -74.13
C PRO A 2 26.27 8.83 -73.01
N HIS A 3 25.66 8.15 -72.04
CA HIS A 3 26.25 7.20 -71.08
C HIS A 3 26.94 7.80 -69.84
N VAL A 4 26.79 7.30 -68.61
CA VAL A 4 26.14 6.11 -68.07
C VAL A 4 26.10 6.25 -66.54
N LEU A 5 24.92 6.03 -65.98
CA LEU A 5 24.69 5.52 -64.63
C LEU A 5 25.56 4.28 -64.38
N ARG A 6 26.47 4.27 -63.38
CA ARG A 6 26.72 3.11 -62.49
C ARG A 6 28.04 3.14 -61.68
N ILE A 7 27.91 2.77 -60.40
CA ILE A 7 28.88 1.97 -59.58
C ILE A 7 30.10 2.79 -59.10
N PHE A 8 30.14 3.25 -57.84
CA PHE A 8 30.68 2.45 -56.74
C PHE A 8 30.10 2.93 -55.39
N CYS A 9 28.94 2.39 -55.01
CA CYS A 9 28.63 2.22 -53.58
C CYS A 9 29.63 1.22 -53.01
N LEU A 10 30.75 1.71 -52.49
CA LEU A 10 31.64 0.92 -51.65
C LEU A 10 31.81 1.58 -50.28
N LEU A 11 31.09 1.02 -49.32
CA LEU A 11 31.64 0.49 -48.08
C LEU A 11 32.76 1.31 -47.42
N PHE A 12 32.38 2.09 -46.42
CA PHE A 12 32.91 1.79 -45.09
C PHE A 12 31.73 1.65 -44.16
N ALA A 13 31.42 0.39 -43.84
CA ALA A 13 30.50 0.03 -42.79
C ALA A 13 31.03 0.64 -41.49
N LEU A 14 30.53 1.82 -41.13
CA LEU A 14 30.64 2.32 -39.78
C LEU A 14 29.75 1.39 -38.95
N SER A 15 30.36 0.34 -38.45
CA SER A 15 29.77 -0.58 -37.49
C SER A 15 29.18 0.26 -36.37
N LEU A 16 27.86 0.40 -36.41
CA LEU A 16 27.07 0.93 -35.32
C LEU A 16 27.21 -0.06 -34.17
N THR A 17 28.35 0.01 -33.47
CA THR A 17 28.50 -0.61 -32.18
C THR A 17 27.47 0.10 -31.32
N PRO A 18 26.39 -0.57 -30.86
CA PRO A 18 25.61 0.04 -29.81
C PRO A 18 26.60 0.22 -28.66
N LEU A 19 26.96 1.47 -28.38
CA LEU A 19 27.62 1.82 -27.14
C LEU A 19 26.58 1.51 -26.07
N VAL A 20 26.59 0.27 -25.59
CA VAL A 20 25.73 -0.17 -24.50
C VAL A 20 26.27 0.57 -23.28
N TRP A 21 25.79 1.80 -23.08
CA TRP A 21 26.01 2.49 -21.83
C TRP A 21 25.47 1.57 -20.74
N PRO A 22 26.28 1.21 -19.73
CA PRO A 22 25.75 0.49 -18.59
C PRO A 22 24.72 1.43 -17.94
N VAL A 23 23.44 1.17 -18.20
CA VAL A 23 22.36 1.73 -17.40
C VAL A 23 22.60 1.20 -16.00
N ALA A 24 22.78 2.12 -15.05
CA ALA A 24 23.08 1.78 -13.67
C ALA A 24 22.09 0.72 -13.16
N ALA A 25 22.61 -0.46 -12.80
CA ALA A 25 21.84 -1.59 -12.24
C ALA A 25 21.22 -1.30 -10.85
N GLY A 26 21.24 -0.05 -10.40
CA GLY A 26 20.79 0.37 -9.07
C GLY A 26 19.27 0.42 -8.88
N ALA A 27 18.46 0.37 -9.94
CA ALA A 27 17.00 0.46 -9.82
C ALA A 27 16.34 -0.87 -9.41
N GLN A 28 16.94 -2.01 -9.73
CA GLN A 28 16.31 -3.33 -9.55
C GLN A 28 16.08 -3.72 -8.08
N ASN A 29 16.80 -3.12 -7.13
CA ASN A 29 16.72 -3.46 -5.69
C ASN A 29 16.04 -2.39 -4.83
N LEU A 30 15.63 -1.24 -5.40
CA LEU A 30 15.05 -0.15 -4.63
C LEU A 30 13.63 -0.45 -4.14
N PHE A 31 12.87 -1.24 -4.90
CA PHE A 31 11.50 -1.62 -4.54
C PHE A 31 11.43 -2.97 -3.81
N ALA A 32 12.58 -3.53 -3.43
CA ALA A 32 12.62 -4.74 -2.62
C ALA A 32 11.96 -4.48 -1.25
N PRO A 33 11.11 -5.41 -0.76
CA PRO A 33 10.46 -5.26 0.54
C PRO A 33 11.50 -5.35 1.65
N VAL A 34 11.49 -4.38 2.56
CA VAL A 34 12.30 -4.41 3.80
C VAL A 34 11.46 -4.72 5.03
N ALA A 35 10.15 -4.48 4.97
CA ALA A 35 9.18 -4.91 5.97
C ALA A 35 7.79 -5.03 5.35
N ARG A 36 6.90 -5.73 6.05
CA ARG A 36 5.46 -5.80 5.76
C ARG A 36 4.69 -5.53 7.04
N VAL A 37 3.64 -4.73 6.95
CA VAL A 37 2.73 -4.39 8.05
C VAL A 37 1.32 -4.66 7.54
N ASN A 38 0.70 -5.72 8.04
CA ASN A 38 -0.53 -6.28 7.46
C ASN A 38 -0.35 -6.47 5.94
N ASP A 39 -1.25 -5.91 5.14
CA ASP A 39 -1.23 -5.99 3.67
C ASP A 39 -0.35 -4.91 3.01
N ARG A 40 0.32 -4.06 3.79
CA ARG A 40 1.15 -2.95 3.28
C ARG A 40 2.63 -3.30 3.31
N VAL A 41 3.30 -3.09 2.19
CA VAL A 41 4.76 -3.29 2.05
C VAL A 41 5.48 -1.97 2.33
N ILE A 42 6.62 -2.05 3.01
CA ILE A 42 7.61 -0.97 3.10
C ILE A 42 8.81 -1.39 2.25
N THR A 43 9.16 -0.56 1.27
CA THR A 43 10.27 -0.79 0.34
C THR A 43 11.60 -0.21 0.84
N ALA A 44 12.70 -0.71 0.31
CA ALA A 44 14.03 -0.15 0.57
C ALA A 44 14.12 1.34 0.19
N TYR A 45 13.45 1.72 -0.90
CA TYR A 45 13.33 3.11 -1.36
C TYR A 45 12.65 3.99 -0.32
N GLU A 46 11.46 3.62 0.17
CA GLU A 46 10.74 4.42 1.17
C GLU A 46 11.56 4.63 2.45
N ARG A 47 12.19 3.55 2.94
CA ARG A 47 13.08 3.62 4.11
C ARG A 47 14.23 4.58 3.87
N GLU A 48 14.89 4.49 2.71
CA GLU A 48 16.04 5.33 2.39
C GLU A 48 15.65 6.81 2.17
N GLN A 49 14.49 7.08 1.54
CA GLN A 49 13.93 8.43 1.43
C GLN A 49 13.65 9.03 2.80
N ARG A 50 13.02 8.26 3.70
CA ARG A 50 12.73 8.71 5.07
C ARG A 50 14.00 8.88 5.89
N ALA A 51 14.99 8.00 5.75
CA ALA A 51 16.27 8.11 6.44
C ALA A 51 17.02 9.41 6.08
N ARG A 52 16.98 9.83 4.80
CA ARG A 52 17.54 11.12 4.37
C ARG A 52 16.89 12.30 5.07
N LEU A 53 15.56 12.26 5.24
CA LEU A 53 14.84 13.28 5.99
C LEU A 53 15.25 13.31 7.47
N VAL A 54 15.38 12.15 8.11
CA VAL A 54 15.84 12.04 9.51
C VAL A 54 17.24 12.63 9.68
N THR A 55 18.16 12.33 8.76
CA THR A 55 19.51 12.91 8.74
C THR A 55 19.48 14.43 8.57
N LEU A 56 18.61 14.95 7.70
CA LEU A 56 18.48 16.39 7.47
C LEU A 56 18.04 17.13 8.74
N PHE A 57 17.14 16.51 9.52
CA PHE A 57 16.69 17.06 10.81
C PHE A 57 17.69 16.84 11.95
N ARG A 58 18.81 16.13 11.71
CA ARG A 58 19.83 15.81 12.72
C ARG A 58 19.24 15.09 13.94
N THR A 59 18.21 14.27 13.74
CA THR A 59 17.62 13.46 14.81
C THR A 59 18.67 12.45 15.32
N PRO A 60 18.91 12.36 16.65
CA PRO A 60 19.86 11.39 17.20
C PRO A 60 19.43 9.93 16.98
N GLY A 61 20.37 9.04 16.68
CA GLY A 61 20.15 7.60 16.44
C GLY A 61 20.52 7.15 15.02
N ASP A 62 20.29 5.88 14.68
CA ASP A 62 20.44 5.39 13.30
C ASP A 62 19.27 5.90 12.43
N PRO A 63 19.53 6.72 11.40
CA PRO A 63 18.47 7.22 10.51
C PRO A 63 17.64 6.13 9.84
N ARG A 64 18.22 4.95 9.57
CA ARG A 64 17.51 3.84 8.89
C ARG A 64 16.55 3.13 9.83
N GLU A 65 16.95 2.91 11.08
CA GLU A 65 16.09 2.31 12.09
C GLU A 65 14.93 3.24 12.44
N LEU A 66 15.23 4.52 12.67
CA LEU A 66 14.20 5.53 12.94
C LEU A 66 13.21 5.68 11.79
N ALA A 67 13.71 5.69 10.55
CA ALA A 67 12.88 5.72 9.35
C ALA A 67 11.97 4.49 9.26
N LEU A 68 12.50 3.30 9.46
CA LEU A 68 11.72 2.06 9.40
C LEU A 68 10.65 2.03 10.49
N LYS A 69 11.00 2.38 11.73
CA LYS A 69 10.04 2.47 12.83
C LYS A 69 8.91 3.45 12.50
N ALA A 70 9.24 4.67 12.06
CA ALA A 70 8.22 5.67 11.71
C ALA A 70 7.31 5.19 10.57
N LEU A 71 7.86 4.52 9.56
CA LEU A 71 7.07 3.94 8.48
C LEU A 71 6.15 2.83 8.98
N ILE A 72 6.62 1.94 9.85
CA ILE A 72 5.77 0.90 10.47
C ILE A 72 4.63 1.55 11.26
N ASP A 73 4.95 2.50 12.13
CA ASP A 73 3.98 3.20 12.97
C ASP A 73 2.92 3.91 12.11
N GLU A 74 3.29 4.49 10.95
CA GLU A 74 2.35 5.07 9.99
C GLU A 74 1.37 4.04 9.38
N ARG A 75 1.84 2.83 9.05
CA ARG A 75 0.96 1.79 8.49
C ARG A 75 0.01 1.29 9.58
N LEU A 76 0.50 1.07 10.80
CA LEU A 76 -0.34 0.69 11.93
C LEU A 76 -1.39 1.76 12.22
N GLU A 77 -1.00 3.03 12.23
CA GLU A 77 -1.90 4.16 12.44
C GLU A 77 -2.99 4.25 11.36
N PHE A 78 -2.66 3.93 10.09
CA PHE A 78 -3.66 3.83 9.03
C PHE A 78 -4.74 2.79 9.35
N HIS A 79 -4.34 1.59 9.79
CA HIS A 79 -5.30 0.54 10.15
C HIS A 79 -6.10 0.89 11.41
N ARG A 80 -5.44 1.49 12.41
CA ARG A 80 -6.12 1.99 13.62
C ARG A 80 -7.19 3.02 13.28
N LYS A 81 -6.88 4.00 12.42
CA LYS A 81 -7.88 4.99 11.95
C LYS A 81 -9.06 4.34 11.23
N ARG A 82 -8.84 3.26 10.47
CA ARG A 82 -9.92 2.50 9.83
C ARG A 82 -10.79 1.79 10.87
N ALA A 83 -10.18 1.14 11.87
CA ALA A 83 -10.91 0.55 13.00
C ALA A 83 -11.76 1.58 13.74
N GLU A 84 -11.20 2.76 14.03
CA GLU A 84 -11.93 3.85 14.68
C GLU A 84 -13.12 4.36 13.85
N ALA A 85 -12.98 4.42 12.52
CA ALA A 85 -14.08 4.79 11.64
C ALA A 85 -15.22 3.74 11.67
N VAL A 86 -14.87 2.45 11.71
CA VAL A 86 -15.85 1.36 11.90
C VAL A 86 -16.52 1.48 13.26
N TYR A 87 -15.74 1.68 14.32
CA TYR A 87 -16.26 1.84 15.68
C TYR A 87 -17.23 3.01 15.80
N ALA A 88 -16.91 4.17 15.21
CA ALA A 88 -17.78 5.34 15.24
C ALA A 88 -19.18 5.06 14.65
N LEU A 89 -19.24 4.28 13.57
CA LEU A 89 -20.51 3.86 12.96
C LEU A 89 -21.32 2.90 13.86
N ILE A 90 -20.62 1.99 14.55
CA ILE A 90 -21.22 1.03 15.50
C ILE A 90 -21.69 1.74 16.78
N ALA A 91 -20.95 2.73 17.25
CA ALA A 91 -21.26 3.51 18.45
C ALA A 91 -22.51 4.39 18.26
N GLU A 92 -22.79 4.82 17.03
CA GLU A 92 -24.04 5.54 16.70
C GLU A 92 -25.26 4.62 16.82
N ARG A 93 -25.18 3.40 16.26
CA ARG A 93 -26.22 2.38 16.34
C ARG A 93 -25.64 1.02 16.00
N ALA A 94 -26.30 -0.04 16.46
CA ALA A 94 -26.00 -1.39 16.00
C ALA A 94 -26.10 -1.49 14.46
N ARG A 95 -25.11 -2.13 13.84
CA ARG A 95 -25.00 -2.30 12.39
C ARG A 95 -24.50 -3.69 12.04
N THR A 96 -24.98 -4.25 10.93
CA THR A 96 -24.42 -5.47 10.34
C THR A 96 -23.11 -5.19 9.61
N GLY A 97 -22.31 -6.23 9.34
CA GLY A 97 -21.12 -6.11 8.49
C GLY A 97 -21.43 -5.51 7.11
N HIS A 98 -22.60 -5.83 6.56
CA HIS A 98 -23.06 -5.29 5.27
C HIS A 98 -23.37 -3.79 5.33
N GLU A 99 -24.08 -3.33 6.37
CA GLU A 99 -24.36 -1.91 6.56
C GLU A 99 -23.08 -1.11 6.81
N LEU A 100 -22.12 -1.68 7.55
CA LEU A 100 -20.81 -1.08 7.77
C LEU A 100 -20.03 -0.96 6.46
N ALA A 101 -20.03 -2.01 5.63
CA ALA A 101 -19.39 -1.99 4.32
C ALA A 101 -20.00 -0.93 3.40
N GLN A 102 -21.33 -0.86 3.33
CA GLN A 102 -22.01 0.19 2.55
C GLN A 102 -21.68 1.60 3.06
N ALA A 103 -21.66 1.80 4.38
CA ALA A 103 -21.37 3.12 4.97
C ALA A 103 -19.93 3.59 4.70
N LEU A 104 -18.96 2.66 4.67
CA LEU A 104 -17.54 2.99 4.46
C LEU A 104 -17.12 3.02 2.98
N PHE A 105 -17.74 2.20 2.13
CA PHE A 105 -17.27 1.96 0.76
C PHE A 105 -18.31 2.31 -0.34
N GLY A 106 -19.54 2.65 0.02
CA GLY A 106 -20.60 3.02 -0.94
C GLY A 106 -20.81 1.95 -2.01
N ASP A 107 -20.82 2.36 -3.29
CA ASP A 107 -21.03 1.46 -4.44
C ASP A 107 -19.99 0.35 -4.56
N ILE A 108 -18.79 0.54 -3.99
CA ILE A 108 -17.74 -0.50 -3.97
C ILE A 108 -18.18 -1.70 -3.13
N ALA A 109 -19.02 -1.50 -2.11
CA ALA A 109 -19.56 -2.59 -1.30
C ALA A 109 -20.43 -3.56 -2.11
N VAL A 110 -21.11 -3.07 -3.16
CA VAL A 110 -21.94 -3.90 -4.02
C VAL A 110 -21.08 -4.61 -5.07
N THR A 111 -20.18 -3.87 -5.71
CA THR A 111 -19.36 -4.42 -6.80
C THR A 111 -18.25 -5.33 -6.30
N GLN A 112 -17.78 -5.16 -5.07
CA GLN A 112 -16.70 -5.92 -4.43
C GLN A 112 -17.10 -6.37 -3.02
N ALA A 113 -18.27 -7.02 -2.91
CA ALA A 113 -18.84 -7.44 -1.63
C ALA A 113 -17.88 -8.28 -0.78
N TYR A 114 -17.19 -9.27 -1.36
CA TYR A 114 -16.26 -10.11 -0.61
C TYR A 114 -15.11 -9.32 0.02
N LEU A 115 -14.46 -8.44 -0.76
CA LEU A 115 -13.31 -7.65 -0.29
C LEU A 115 -13.74 -6.64 0.78
N THR A 116 -14.83 -5.91 0.55
CA THR A 116 -15.31 -4.90 1.50
C THR A 116 -15.81 -5.52 2.79
N LEU A 117 -16.53 -6.65 2.73
CA LEU A 117 -16.93 -7.37 3.93
C LEU A 117 -15.73 -7.94 4.68
N SER A 118 -14.74 -8.51 3.99
CA SER A 118 -13.52 -9.03 4.64
C SER A 118 -12.73 -7.93 5.35
N GLU A 119 -12.63 -6.76 4.73
CA GLU A 119 -12.01 -5.58 5.34
C GLU A 119 -12.78 -5.14 6.60
N ILE A 120 -14.12 -5.07 6.54
CA ILE A 120 -14.94 -4.73 7.72
C ILE A 120 -14.75 -5.76 8.84
N LEU A 121 -14.85 -7.05 8.51
CA LEU A 121 -14.75 -8.14 9.48
C LEU A 121 -13.41 -8.13 10.21
N GLY A 122 -12.30 -7.90 9.50
CA GLY A 122 -10.99 -7.79 10.15
C GLY A 122 -10.90 -6.64 11.17
N HIS A 123 -11.60 -5.52 10.93
CA HIS A 123 -11.63 -4.42 11.90
C HIS A 123 -12.60 -4.68 13.05
N THR A 124 -13.73 -5.34 12.81
CA THR A 124 -14.65 -5.73 13.89
C THR A 124 -14.03 -6.79 14.79
N ASP A 125 -13.26 -7.75 14.26
CA ASP A 125 -12.51 -8.73 15.03
C ASP A 125 -11.52 -8.07 16.00
N LEU A 126 -10.80 -7.04 15.53
CA LEU A 126 -9.92 -6.25 16.37
C LEU A 126 -10.70 -5.56 17.51
N LEU A 127 -11.81 -4.91 17.18
CA LEU A 127 -12.64 -4.19 18.16
C LEU A 127 -13.32 -5.13 19.16
N LEU A 128 -13.69 -6.34 18.75
CA LEU A 128 -14.19 -7.41 19.61
C LEU A 128 -13.10 -7.84 20.60
N ASN A 129 -11.88 -8.08 20.11
CA ASN A 129 -10.75 -8.45 20.95
C ASN A 129 -10.34 -7.34 21.92
N GLU A 130 -10.52 -6.06 21.54
CA GLU A 130 -10.35 -4.90 22.42
C GLU A 130 -11.49 -4.75 23.45
N GLY A 131 -12.56 -5.55 23.34
CA GLY A 131 -13.74 -5.46 24.20
C GLY A 131 -14.59 -4.20 23.99
N ARG A 132 -14.42 -3.52 22.85
CA ARG A 132 -15.12 -2.27 22.51
C ARG A 132 -16.41 -2.50 21.75
N VAL A 133 -16.53 -3.64 21.08
CA VAL A 133 -17.69 -4.06 20.30
C VAL A 133 -18.09 -5.45 20.77
N ARG A 134 -19.38 -5.78 20.68
CA ARG A 134 -19.90 -7.15 20.82
C ARG A 134 -20.76 -7.52 19.63
N GLU A 135 -20.79 -8.81 19.34
CA GLU A 135 -21.71 -9.40 18.36
C GLU A 135 -23.03 -9.76 19.03
N VAL A 136 -24.14 -9.42 18.38
CA VAL A 136 -25.48 -9.80 18.78
C VAL A 136 -26.21 -10.35 17.57
N GLU A 137 -26.57 -11.63 17.67
CA GLU A 137 -27.36 -12.30 16.65
C GLU A 137 -28.85 -11.97 16.82
N ARG A 138 -29.51 -11.56 15.73
CA ARG A 138 -30.93 -11.28 15.67
C ARG A 138 -31.47 -11.84 14.35
N GLU A 139 -32.44 -12.75 14.43
CA GLU A 139 -33.07 -13.35 13.23
C GLU A 139 -32.03 -13.90 12.23
N GLU A 140 -31.04 -14.67 12.74
CA GLU A 140 -29.92 -15.25 11.96
C GLU A 140 -28.93 -14.24 11.35
N VAL A 141 -29.04 -12.95 11.72
CA VAL A 141 -28.14 -11.88 11.26
C VAL A 141 -27.31 -11.36 12.42
N VAL A 142 -25.99 -11.28 12.22
CA VAL A 142 -25.05 -10.72 13.21
C VAL A 142 -25.02 -9.19 13.11
N TYR A 143 -25.31 -8.54 14.23
CA TYR A 143 -25.14 -7.10 14.43
C TYR A 143 -23.94 -6.85 15.34
N PHE A 144 -23.16 -5.83 15.00
CA PHE A 144 -22.13 -5.29 15.88
C PHE A 144 -22.70 -4.12 16.66
N GLU A 145 -22.54 -4.12 17.98
CA GLU A 145 -22.96 -3.04 18.87
C GLU A 145 -21.83 -2.66 19.84
N ALA A 146 -21.75 -1.37 20.20
CA ALA A 146 -20.71 -0.90 21.11
C ALA A 146 -20.86 -1.55 22.49
N ALA A 147 -19.74 -2.01 23.04
CA ALA A 147 -19.63 -2.42 24.44
C ALA A 147 -19.82 -1.20 25.34
N GLY A 148 -20.72 -1.33 26.32
CA GLY A 148 -20.97 -0.29 27.33
C GLY A 148 -19.93 -0.30 28.44
#